data_AF-A0A949WD21-F1
#
_entry.id   AF-A0A949WD21-F1
#
_cell.length_a   1.000
_cell.length_b   1.000
_cell.length_c   1.000
_cell.angle_alpha   90.00
_cell.angle_beta   90.00
_cell.angle_gamma   90.00
#
_symmetry.space_group_name_H-M   'P 1'
#
loop_
_entity.id
_entity.type
_entity.pdbx_description
1 polymer ?
#
loop_
_entity_poly.entity_id
_entity_poly.type
_entity_poly.pdbx_seq_one_letter_code
_entity_poly.pdbx_strand_id
1 'polypeptide(L)'
;MRTEPLESLWSYCTAENRLVPQQTPWSELYSNLQHTRQKPSGGWEPPLPLILAAWHHSVPIEKQLRFKEHLEWAAKQGQLDEIGSFLRSLTETQWCHFGEV
;
A
#
# COMPACT_ATOMS: atom_id res chain seq x y z
N MET A 1 -11.77 4.37 21.51
CA MET A 1 -10.59 3.68 20.97
C MET A 1 -9.77 4.70 20.22
N ARG A 2 -8.45 4.73 20.40
CA ARG A 2 -7.55 5.65 19.68
C ARG A 2 -7.08 4.89 18.45
N THR A 3 -7.55 5.27 17.27
CA THR A 3 -7.09 4.73 15.99
C THR A 3 -5.63 5.12 15.78
N GLU A 4 -4.81 4.26 15.18
CA GLU A 4 -3.42 4.62 14.87
C GLU A 4 -3.38 5.81 13.88
N PRO A 5 -2.42 6.74 14.00
CA PRO A 5 -2.25 7.80 13.03
C PRO A 5 -1.53 7.28 11.78
N LEU A 6 -1.93 7.79 10.61
CA LEU A 6 -1.33 7.42 9.32
C LEU A 6 0.19 7.61 9.32
N GLU A 7 0.68 8.66 9.96
CA GLU A 7 2.10 8.96 10.06
C GLU A 7 2.87 7.86 10.80
N SER A 8 2.28 7.27 11.85
CA SER A 8 2.89 6.17 12.60
C SER A 8 2.97 4.90 11.76
N LEU A 9 1.90 4.54 11.06
CA LEU A 9 1.92 3.40 10.16
C LEU A 9 2.89 3.64 9.00
N TRP A 10 2.90 4.84 8.43
CA TRP A 10 3.83 5.21 7.37
C TRP A 10 5.29 5.08 7.80
N SER A 11 5.64 5.61 8.98
CA SER A 11 7.00 5.46 9.55
C SER A 11 7.40 4.00 9.71
N TYR A 12 6.48 3.12 10.12
CA TYR A 12 6.74 1.69 10.14
C TYR A 12 7.01 1.17 8.73
N CYS A 13 6.10 1.41 7.78
CA CYS A 13 6.18 0.87 6.43
C CYS A 13 7.39 1.35 5.60
N THR A 14 8.03 2.46 5.98
CA THR A 14 9.24 2.99 5.33
C THR A 14 10.52 2.78 6.14
N ALA A 15 10.44 2.15 7.32
CA ALA A 15 11.62 1.80 8.10
C ALA A 15 12.48 0.75 7.38
N GLU A 16 13.77 0.66 7.72
CA GLU A 16 14.71 -0.31 7.14
C GLU A 16 14.79 -0.27 5.60
N ASN A 17 14.63 0.91 4.99
CA ASN A 17 14.59 1.11 3.53
C ASN A 17 13.47 0.36 2.79
N ARG A 18 12.40 -0.03 3.50
CA ARG A 18 11.19 -0.57 2.87
C ARG A 18 10.55 0.46 1.94
N LEU A 19 10.26 0.03 0.72
CA LEU A 19 9.67 0.84 -0.33
C LEU A 19 8.15 0.64 -0.36
N VAL A 20 7.74 -0.60 -0.60
CA VAL A 20 6.35 -1.09 -0.69
C VAL A 20 6.32 -2.58 -0.34
N PRO A 21 5.17 -3.17 -0.02
CA PRO A 21 5.05 -4.62 0.01
C PRO A 21 5.34 -5.22 -1.37
N GLN A 22 5.81 -6.46 -1.41
CA GLN A 22 5.96 -7.23 -2.66
C GLN A 22 4.63 -7.37 -3.40
N GLN A 23 4.69 -7.71 -4.69
CA GLN A 23 3.52 -7.72 -5.58
C GLN A 23 2.30 -8.47 -5.02
N THR A 24 2.51 -9.68 -4.47
CA THR A 24 1.43 -10.49 -3.91
C THR A 24 0.82 -9.87 -2.64
N PRO A 25 1.59 -9.55 -1.57
CA PRO A 25 1.07 -8.83 -0.41
C PRO A 25 0.41 -7.48 -0.75
N TRP A 26 0.94 -6.75 -1.72
CA TRP A 26 0.36 -5.46 -2.12
C TRP A 26 -0.99 -5.61 -2.82
N SER A 27 -1.13 -6.65 -3.65
CA SER A 27 -2.43 -7.02 -4.24
C SER A 27 -3.44 -7.40 -3.16
N GLU A 28 -3.03 -8.18 -2.16
CA GLU A 28 -3.90 -8.60 -1.06
C GLU A 28 -4.33 -7.41 -0.20
N LEU A 29 -3.41 -6.50 0.14
CA LEU A 29 -3.73 -5.23 0.80
C LEU A 29 -4.82 -4.48 0.06
N TYR A 30 -4.69 -4.34 -1.27
CA TYR A 30 -5.67 -3.63 -2.07
C TYR A 30 -7.05 -4.31 -2.06
N SER A 31 -7.09 -5.64 -2.13
CA SER A 31 -8.34 -6.40 -2.03
C SER A 31 -9.06 -6.24 -0.69
N ASN A 32 -8.33 -5.94 0.39
CA ASN A 32 -8.88 -5.69 1.72
C ASN A 32 -9.37 -4.24 1.93
N LEU A 33 -9.12 -3.33 0.99
CA LEU A 33 -9.63 -1.96 1.07
C LEU A 33 -11.15 -1.93 0.84
N GLN A 34 -11.86 -1.25 1.72
CA GLN A 34 -13.30 -1.01 1.61
C GLN A 34 -13.62 0.12 0.64
N HIS A 35 -14.82 0.04 0.08
CA HIS A 35 -15.42 1.05 -0.80
C HIS A 35 -14.57 1.40 -2.03
N THR A 36 -13.67 0.50 -2.45
CA THR A 36 -12.99 0.65 -3.74
C THR A 36 -14.03 0.64 -4.85
N ARG A 37 -13.86 1.51 -5.83
CA ARG A 37 -14.83 1.66 -6.92
C ARG A 37 -14.17 1.95 -8.25
N GLN A 38 -14.77 1.47 -9.31
CA GLN A 38 -14.40 1.87 -10.67
C GLN A 38 -15.05 3.23 -10.99
N LYS A 39 -14.28 4.15 -11.57
CA LYS A 39 -14.77 5.47 -11.98
C LYS A 39 -15.51 5.36 -13.32
N PRO A 40 -16.54 6.19 -13.59
CA PRO A 40 -17.23 6.19 -14.89
C PRO A 40 -16.31 6.47 -16.09
N SER A 41 -15.25 7.26 -15.88
CA SER A 41 -14.22 7.55 -16.88
C SER A 41 -13.22 6.40 -17.11
N GLY A 42 -13.38 5.28 -16.41
CA GLY A 42 -12.37 4.23 -16.31
C GLY A 42 -11.38 4.46 -15.16
N GLY A 43 -10.64 3.41 -14.81
CA GLY A 43 -9.75 3.37 -13.64
C GLY A 43 -10.48 3.14 -12.31
N TRP A 44 -9.70 3.02 -11.24
CA TRP A 44 -10.19 2.70 -9.89
C TRP A 44 -9.91 3.84 -8.90
N GLU A 45 -10.68 3.86 -7.82
CA GLU A 45 -10.46 4.71 -6.65
C GLU A 45 -10.50 3.86 -5.36
N PRO A 46 -9.38 3.75 -4.62
CA PRO A 46 -8.06 4.26 -4.96
C PRO A 46 -7.52 3.52 -6.20
N PRO A 47 -6.56 4.11 -6.93
CA PRO A 47 -6.04 3.49 -8.15
C PRO A 47 -5.36 2.15 -7.85
N LEU A 48 -5.34 1.21 -8.80
CA LEU A 48 -4.81 -0.15 -8.60
C LEU A 48 -3.31 -0.15 -8.21
N PRO A 49 -2.82 -1.17 -7.48
CA PRO A 49 -1.41 -1.32 -7.17
C PRO A 49 -0.57 -1.49 -8.45
N LEU A 50 0.67 -1.00 -8.44
CA LEU A 50 1.58 -1.05 -9.60
C LEU A 50 2.30 -2.41 -9.67
N ILE A 51 1.53 -3.48 -9.90
CA ILE A 51 1.99 -4.88 -9.95
C ILE A 51 2.02 -5.42 -11.39
N LEU A 52 2.48 -6.66 -11.59
CA LEU A 52 2.59 -7.33 -12.89
C LEU A 52 3.43 -6.48 -13.87
N ALA A 53 2.93 -6.19 -15.07
CA ALA A 53 3.66 -5.36 -16.04
C ALA A 53 3.97 -3.95 -15.50
N ALA A 54 3.08 -3.36 -14.70
CA ALA A 54 3.28 -2.04 -14.11
C ALA A 54 4.41 -2.02 -13.07
N TRP A 55 4.73 -3.18 -12.47
CA TRP A 55 5.85 -3.29 -11.54
C TRP A 55 7.18 -2.97 -12.22
N HIS A 56 7.38 -3.49 -13.44
CA HIS A 56 8.63 -3.32 -14.19
C HIS A 56 8.70 -1.98 -14.94
N HIS A 57 7.57 -1.30 -15.14
CA HIS A 57 7.50 -0.04 -15.91
C HIS A 57 7.37 1.21 -15.03
N SER A 58 7.31 1.05 -13.70
CA SER A 58 7.26 2.17 -12.75
C SER A 58 8.60 2.34 -12.04
N VAL A 59 8.96 3.57 -11.71
CA VAL A 59 10.13 3.87 -10.88
C VAL A 59 9.78 3.73 -9.38
N PRO A 60 10.77 3.55 -8.48
CA PRO A 60 10.52 3.35 -7.04
C PRO A 60 9.59 4.40 -6.42
N ILE A 61 9.79 5.69 -6.74
CA ILE A 61 8.98 6.77 -6.16
C ILE A 61 7.51 6.67 -6.55
N GLU A 62 7.18 6.19 -7.76
CA GLU A 62 5.79 5.98 -8.19
C GLU A 62 5.12 4.87 -7.38
N LYS A 63 5.87 3.80 -7.08
CA LYS A 63 5.38 2.70 -6.23
C LYS A 63 5.10 3.20 -4.82
N GLN A 64 6.03 3.94 -4.23
CA GLN A 64 5.88 4.47 -2.87
C GLN A 64 4.70 5.45 -2.76
N LEU A 65 4.52 6.34 -3.75
CA LEU A 65 3.36 7.24 -3.80
C LEU A 65 2.05 6.46 -3.91
N ARG A 66 1.97 5.47 -4.82
CA ARG A 66 0.76 4.64 -4.96
C ARG A 66 0.45 3.89 -3.67
N PHE A 67 1.46 3.35 -2.99
CA PHE A 67 1.26 2.66 -1.72
C PHE A 67 0.77 3.61 -0.64
N LYS A 68 1.33 4.83 -0.55
CA LYS A 68 0.84 5.85 0.37
C LYS A 68 -0.62 6.24 0.11
N GLU A 69 -1.02 6.39 -1.16
CA GLU A 69 -2.42 6.66 -1.54
C GLU A 69 -3.37 5.57 -1.00
N HIS A 70 -2.94 4.31 -0.96
CA HIS A 70 -3.73 3.22 -0.40
C HIS A 70 -3.89 3.33 1.13
N LEU A 71 -2.83 3.73 1.84
CA LEU A 71 -2.90 3.94 3.29
C LEU A 71 -3.76 5.17 3.64
N GLU A 72 -3.65 6.24 2.85
CA GLU A 72 -4.53 7.41 2.97
C GLU A 72 -5.99 7.04 2.69
N TRP A 73 -6.23 6.14 1.73
CA TRP A 73 -7.57 5.60 1.49
C TRP A 73 -8.08 4.82 2.70
N ALA A 74 -7.30 3.88 3.21
CA ALA A 74 -7.65 3.10 4.40
C ALA A 74 -7.96 4.01 5.60
N ALA A 75 -7.15 5.05 5.82
CA ALA A 75 -7.38 6.05 6.86
C ALA A 75 -8.73 6.77 6.69
N LYS A 76 -9.09 7.19 5.46
CA LYS A 76 -10.39 7.81 5.16
C LYS A 76 -11.58 6.89 5.40
N GLN A 77 -11.39 5.58 5.23
CA GLN A 77 -12.42 4.56 5.50
C GLN A 77 -12.42 4.06 6.96
N GLY A 78 -11.52 4.55 7.81
CA GLY A 78 -11.39 4.06 9.20
C GLY A 78 -10.82 2.65 9.31
N GLN A 79 -10.13 2.15 8.28
CA GLN A 79 -9.54 0.81 8.21
C GLN A 79 -8.05 0.77 8.55
N LEU A 80 -7.49 1.87 9.06
CA LEU A 80 -6.04 1.97 9.21
C LEU A 80 -5.48 0.90 10.16
N ASP A 81 -6.16 0.63 11.28
CA ASP A 81 -5.74 -0.39 12.25
C ASP A 81 -5.74 -1.82 11.63
N GLU A 82 -6.72 -2.15 10.78
CA GLU A 82 -6.83 -3.44 10.09
C GLU A 82 -5.69 -3.62 9.09
N ILE A 83 -5.49 -2.61 8.23
CA ILE A 83 -4.41 -2.59 7.24
C ILE A 83 -3.04 -2.55 7.92
N GLY A 84 -2.89 -1.82 9.03
CA GLY A 84 -1.68 -1.78 9.82
C GLY A 84 -1.34 -3.12 10.44
N SER A 85 -2.33 -3.84 10.97
CA SER A 85 -2.16 -5.21 11.47
C SER A 85 -1.70 -6.16 10.36
N PHE A 86 -2.30 -6.07 9.17
CA PHE A 86 -1.88 -6.85 8.00
C PHE A 86 -0.42 -6.55 7.63
N LEU A 87 -0.05 -5.27 7.50
CA LEU A 87 1.32 -4.87 7.12
C LEU A 87 2.36 -5.30 8.16
N ARG A 88 2.03 -5.24 9.44
CA ARG A 88 2.90 -5.71 10.54
C ARG A 88 3.03 -7.22 10.61
N SER A 89 2.13 -7.97 9.97
CA SER A 89 2.21 -9.43 9.86
C SER A 89 3.15 -9.91 8.75
N LEU A 90 3.51 -9.01 7.80
CA LEU A 90 4.42 -9.34 6.71
C LEU A 90 5.84 -9.53 7.23
N THR A 91 6.49 -10.60 6.76
CA THR A 91 7.92 -10.82 6.96
C THR A 91 8.76 -9.89 6.09
N GLU A 92 10.03 -9.68 6.43
CA GLU A 92 10.90 -8.75 5.70
C GLU A 92 11.04 -9.09 4.21
N THR A 93 11.06 -10.38 3.85
CA THR A 93 11.15 -10.84 2.45
C THR A 93 9.87 -10.58 1.63
N GLN A 94 8.77 -10.23 2.31
CA GLN A 94 7.51 -9.81 1.70
C GLN A 94 7.44 -8.29 1.50
N TRP A 95 8.48 -7.57 1.88
CA TRP A 95 8.70 -6.17 1.51
C TRP A 95 9.68 -6.09 0.34
N CYS A 96 9.51 -5.05 -0.46
CA CYS A 96 10.48 -4.63 -1.47
C CYS A 96 11.23 -3.42 -0.91
N HIS A 97 12.53 -3.37 -1.15
CA HIS A 97 13.42 -2.33 -0.64
C HIS A 97 13.95 -1.45 -1.77
N PHE A 98 14.40 -0.25 -1.40
CA PHE A 98 15.13 0.61 -2.34
C PHE A 98 16.38 -0.11 -2.86
N GLY A 99 16.54 -0.16 -4.18
CA GLY A 99 17.66 -0.81 -4.86
C GLY A 99 17.37 -2.23 -5.39
N GLU A 100 16.19 -2.79 -5.10
CA GLU A 100 15.77 -4.10 -5.61
C GLU A 100 14.93 -4.04 -6.89
N VAL A 101 14.45 -2.84 -7.25
CA VAL A 101 13.52 -2.59 -8.36
C VAL A 101 13.87 -1.35 -9.17
#